data_AF-A0A2C9TRA8-F1
#
_entry.id   AF-A0A2C9TRA8-F1
#
_cell.length_a   1.000
_cell.length_b   1.000
_cell.length_c   1.000
_cell.angle_alpha   90.00
_cell.angle_beta   90.00
_cell.angle_gamma   90.00
#
_symmetry.space_group_name_H-M   'P 1'
#
loop_
_entity.id
_entity.type
_entity.pdbx_description
1 polymer ?
#
loop_
_entity_poly.entity_id
_entity_poly.type
_entity_poly.pdbx_seq_one_letter_code
_entity_poly.pdbx_strand_id
1 'polypeptide(L)' 'MLNAQQFLNQFSLEAPLDESLYPIIRDICQEVKVHGDKALKMYNLTFDHTKTDHLEISHEQIKAAFDTLDEKTKQALQQS' A
#
# COMPACT_ATOMS: atom_id res chain seq x y z
N MET A 1 24.98 14.17 -15.48
CA MET A 1 23.56 14.11 -15.86
C MET A 1 23.38 12.91 -16.77
N LEU A 2 22.50 11.97 -16.43
CA LEU A 2 22.17 10.84 -17.31
C LEU A 2 21.28 11.37 -18.44
N ASN A 3 21.55 10.97 -19.69
CA ASN A 3 20.59 11.20 -20.76
C ASN A 3 19.39 10.25 -20.61
N ALA A 4 18.28 10.53 -21.29
CA ALA A 4 17.04 9.75 -21.17
C ALA A 4 17.27 8.25 -21.42
N GLN A 5 18.12 7.90 -22.39
CA GLN A 5 18.42 6.49 -22.69
C GLN A 5 19.27 5.83 -21.59
N GLN A 6 20.21 6.56 -21.00
CA GLN A 6 21.03 6.06 -19.89
C GLN A 6 20.20 5.91 -18.60
N PHE A 7 19.25 6.81 -18.36
CA PHE A 7 18.30 6.70 -17.26
C PHE A 7 17.43 5.45 -17.43
N LEU A 8 16.84 5.25 -18.61
CA LEU A 8 16.07 4.06 -18.89
C LEU A 8 16.93 2.80 -18.75
N ASN A 9 18.11 2.71 -19.37
CA ASN A 9 18.95 1.51 -19.26
C ASN A 9 19.39 1.18 -17.82
N GLN A 10 19.56 2.20 -16.96
CA GLN A 10 19.98 2.01 -15.57
C GLN A 10 18.81 1.64 -14.64
N PHE A 11 17.60 2.09 -14.94
CA PHE A 11 16.43 1.94 -14.06
C PHE A 11 15.29 1.10 -14.68
N SER A 12 15.40 0.69 -15.94
CA SER A 12 14.53 -0.28 -16.63
C SER A 12 14.92 -1.72 -16.32
N LEU A 13 15.44 -1.97 -15.12
CA LEU A 13 15.44 -3.32 -14.55
C LEU A 13 13.98 -3.66 -14.24
N GLU A 14 13.23 -4.07 -15.26
CA GLU A 14 12.06 -4.89 -15.02
C GLU A 14 12.59 -6.14 -14.32
N ALA A 15 12.36 -6.21 -13.00
CA ALA A 15 12.61 -7.44 -12.28
C ALA A 15 11.87 -8.55 -13.04
N PRO A 16 12.54 -9.66 -13.40
CA PRO A 16 11.87 -10.72 -14.11
C PRO A 16 10.67 -11.17 -13.29
N LEU A 17 9.55 -11.39 -13.97
CA LEU A 17 8.33 -11.86 -13.34
C LEU A 17 8.61 -13.15 -12.57
N ASP A 18 8.41 -13.11 -11.26
CA ASP A 18 8.57 -14.28 -10.41
C ASP A 18 7.28 -15.10 -10.40
N GLU A 19 7.18 -16.05 -11.33
CA GLU A 19 6.03 -16.95 -11.45
C GLU A 19 5.83 -17.85 -10.21
N SER A 20 6.85 -17.98 -9.35
CA SER A 20 6.72 -18.73 -8.09
C SER A 20 5.74 -18.07 -7.11
N LEU A 21 5.40 -16.79 -7.32
CA LEU A 21 4.42 -16.06 -6.52
C LEU A 21 2.97 -16.41 -6.89
N TYR A 22 2.70 -16.97 -8.07
CA TYR A 22 1.32 -17.22 -8.52
C TYR A 22 0.50 -18.11 -7.58
N PRO A 23 1.02 -19.25 -7.08
CA PRO A 23 0.29 -20.06 -6.12
C PRO A 23 -0.02 -19.27 -4.85
N ILE A 24 0.94 -18.47 -4.36
CA ILE A 24 0.79 -17.67 -3.13
C ILE A 24 -0.32 -16.62 -3.31
N ILE A 25 -0.29 -15.86 -4.41
CA ILE A 25 -1.28 -14.83 -4.72
C ILE A 25 -2.67 -15.46 -4.90
N ARG A 26 -2.75 -16.59 -5.62
CA ARG A 26 -4.00 -17.33 -5.81
C ARG A 26 -4.59 -17.74 -4.47
N ASP A 27 -3.77 -18.27 -3.57
CA ASP A 27 -4.22 -18.76 -2.27
C ASP A 27 -4.69 -17.59 -1.37
N ILE A 28 -4.01 -16.44 -1.39
CA ILE A 28 -4.47 -15.21 -0.73
C ILE A 28 -5.83 -14.76 -1.28
N CYS A 29 -5.97 -14.69 -2.60
CA CYS A 29 -7.23 -14.32 -3.25
C CYS A 29 -8.37 -15.28 -2.88
N GLN A 30 -8.09 -16.58 -2.84
CA GLN A 30 -9.07 -17.59 -2.46
C GLN A 30 -9.46 -17.46 -0.98
N GLU A 31 -8.51 -17.20 -0.10
CA GLU A 31 -8.75 -17.02 1.33
C GLU A 31 -9.60 -15.77 1.61
N VAL A 32 -9.30 -14.65 0.97
CA VAL A 32 -10.10 -13.42 1.05
C VAL A 32 -11.49 -13.63 0.45
N LYS A 33 -11.61 -14.38 -0.65
CA LYS A 33 -12.92 -14.68 -1.25
C LYS A 33 -13.82 -15.50 -0.32
N VAL A 34 -13.26 -16.48 0.40
CA VAL A 34 -14.03 -17.37 1.27
C VAL A 34 -14.31 -16.74 2.64
N HIS A 35 -13.34 -16.03 3.21
CA HIS A 35 -13.39 -15.56 4.59
C HIS A 35 -13.50 -14.04 4.75
N GLY A 36 -13.47 -13.29 3.65
CA GLY A 36 -13.68 -11.83 3.61
C GLY A 36 -12.76 -11.07 4.56
N ASP A 37 -13.33 -10.14 5.31
CA ASP A 37 -12.64 -9.27 6.27
C ASP A 37 -11.82 -10.03 7.31
N LYS A 38 -12.22 -11.25 7.68
CA LYS A 38 -11.46 -12.06 8.63
C LYS A 38 -10.08 -12.40 8.09
N ALA A 39 -9.98 -12.74 6.80
CA ALA A 39 -8.70 -13.00 6.16
C ALA A 39 -7.84 -11.74 6.09
N LEU A 40 -8.44 -10.59 5.71
CA LEU A 40 -7.74 -9.31 5.65
C LEU A 40 -7.14 -8.93 7.01
N LYS A 41 -7.92 -9.03 8.09
CA LYS A 41 -7.44 -8.73 9.46
C LYS A 41 -6.34 -9.69 9.91
N MET A 42 -6.42 -10.96 9.51
CA MET A 42 -5.38 -11.95 9.79
C MET A 42 -4.07 -11.62 9.04
N TYR A 43 -4.16 -11.22 7.77
CA TYR A 43 -3.00 -10.81 6.99
C TYR A 43 -2.34 -9.55 7.55
N ASN A 44 -3.11 -8.54 7.96
CA ASN A 44 -2.56 -7.35 8.63
C ASN A 44 -1.83 -7.71 9.93
N LEU A 45 -2.39 -8.63 10.74
CA LEU A 45 -1.72 -9.10 11.95
C LEU A 45 -0.42 -9.86 11.63
N THR A 46 -0.41 -10.64 10.55
CA THR A 46 0.71 -11.50 10.19
C THR A 46 1.86 -10.73 9.56
N PHE A 47 1.57 -9.85 8.61
CA PHE A 47 2.56 -9.16 7.79
C PHE A 47 2.87 -7.75 8.27
N ASP A 48 1.87 -7.01 8.75
CA ASP A 48 2.05 -5.63 9.26
C ASP A 48 2.20 -5.60 10.79
N HIS A 49 2.14 -6.77 11.44
CA HIS A 49 2.20 -6.93 12.90
C HIS A 49 1.20 -6.05 13.66
N THR A 50 0.08 -5.72 13.00
CA THR A 50 -0.90 -4.76 13.49
C THR A 50 -2.27 -5.41 13.58
N LYS A 51 -2.88 -5.35 14.76
CA LYS A 51 -4.28 -5.76 14.93
C LYS A 51 -5.20 -4.69 14.34
N THR A 52 -5.89 -5.04 13.26
CA THR A 52 -6.82 -4.12 12.57
C THR A 52 -8.26 -4.43 12.95
N ASP A 53 -8.82 -3.68 13.91
CA ASP A 53 -10.20 -3.88 14.36
C ASP A 53 -11.22 -3.38 13.32
N HIS A 54 -10.93 -2.24 12.69
CA HIS A 54 -11.71 -1.62 11.61
C HIS A 54 -10.86 -1.53 10.35
N LEU A 55 -11.37 -2.02 9.22
CA LEU A 55 -10.70 -1.92 7.92
C LEU A 55 -10.84 -0.52 7.30
N GLU A 56 -11.95 0.16 7.61
CA GLU A 56 -12.20 1.52 7.19
C GLU A 56 -11.62 2.51 8.21
N ILE A 57 -10.96 3.55 7.71
CA ILE A 57 -10.51 4.68 8.52
C ILE A 57 -11.70 5.61 8.73
N SER A 58 -12.01 5.92 9.99
CA SER A 58 -13.12 6.83 10.30
C SER A 58 -12.86 8.26 9.82
N HIS A 59 -13.93 9.00 9.53
CA HIS A 59 -13.85 10.41 9.16
C HIS A 59 -13.14 11.25 10.22
N GLU A 60 -13.33 10.92 11.50
CA GLU A 60 -12.68 11.57 12.63
C GLU A 60 -11.16 11.37 12.60
N GLN A 61 -10.68 10.15 12.32
CA GLN A 61 -9.25 9.86 12.17
C GLN A 61 -8.65 10.60 10.97
N ILE A 62 -9.37 10.69 9.85
CA ILE A 62 -8.95 11.46 8.68
C ILE A 62 -8.81 12.94 9.03
N LYS A 63 -9.82 13.51 9.70
CA LYS A 63 -9.78 14.92 10.13
C LYS A 63 -8.63 15.17 11.09
N ALA A 64 -8.45 14.31 12.08
CA ALA A 64 -7.35 14.42 13.04
C ALA A 64 -5.98 14.38 12.35
N ALA A 65 -5.78 13.46 11.41
CA ALA A 65 -4.54 13.39 10.64
C ALA A 65 -4.29 14.68 9.84
N PHE A 66 -5.31 15.23 9.17
CA PHE A 66 -5.19 16.51 8.46
C PHE A 66 -4.87 17.68 9.38
N ASP A 67 -5.54 17.76 10.53
CA ASP A 67 -5.34 18.84 11.50
C ASP A 67 -3.92 18.86 12.06
N THR A 68 -3.27 17.69 12.19
CA THR A 68 -1.88 17.57 12.69
C THR A 68 -0.80 18.00 11.71
N LEU A 69 -1.12 18.21 10.43
CA LEU A 69 -0.16 18.70 9.45
C LEU A 69 0.25 20.15 9.78
N ASP A 70 1.51 20.49 9.51
CA ASP A 70 1.97 21.87 9.57
C ASP A 70 1.39 22.70 8.40
N GLU A 71 1.27 24.01 8.61
CA GLU A 71 0.64 24.90 7.63
C GLU A 71 1.36 24.93 6.27
N LYS A 72 2.69 24.75 6.25
CA LYS A 72 3.44 24.70 4.99
C LYS A 72 3.06 23.43 4.20
N THR A 73 2.96 22.29 4.86
CA THR A 73 2.52 21.03 4.23
C THR A 73 1.06 21.12 3.77
N LYS A 74 0.15 21.69 4.57
CA LYS A 74 -1.25 21.91 4.18
C LYS A 74 -1.37 22.77 2.92
N GLN A 75 -0.67 23.90 2.89
CA GLN A 75 -0.69 24.82 1.74
C GLN A 75 -0.14 24.16 0.48
N ALA A 76 0.93 23.37 0.58
CA ALA A 76 1.52 22.66 -0.56
C ALA A 76 0.54 21.63 -1.18
N LEU A 77 -0.19 20.89 -0.34
CA LEU A 77 -1.19 19.91 -0.79
C LEU A 77 -2.40 20.57 -1.47
N GLN A 78 -2.80 21.76 -1.02
CA GLN A 78 -3.93 22.50 -1.61
C GLN A 78 -3.61 23.15 -2.98
N GLN A 79 -2.33 23.27 -3.33
CA GLN A 79 -1.85 23.95 -4.53
C GLN A 79 -1.33 23.00 -5.63
N SER A 80 -1.32 21.69 -5.39
CA SER A 80 -0.98 20.66 -6.39
C SER A 80 -2.21 20.23 -7.20
#